data_AF-A0A4P5RBP4-F1
#
_entry.id   AF-A0A4P5RBP4-F1
#
_cell.length_a   1.000
_cell.length_b   1.000
_cell.length_c   1.000
_cell.angle_alpha   90.00
_cell.angle_beta   90.00
_cell.angle_gamma   90.00
#
_symmetry.space_group_name_H-M   'P 1'
#
loop_
_entity.id
_entity.type
_entity.pdbx_description
1 polymer ?
#
loop_
_entity_poly.entity_id
_entity_poly.type
_entity_poly.pdbx_seq_one_letter_code
_entity_poly.pdbx_strand_id
1 'polypeptide(L)'
;MPIPFEPTRSYVYRAARYELVPRIAEIARSYGEEPFLLREISKRVLAETYTAEQLEIRVKKAKSDTMEKMSNIFGFYIPFLAENLHVFENLGGGMFKNISLDEELAEADAVATDVESNDSGIIYAYSFPSIRKNNGKFPIKIGLTTTGDSEARVTQQCKQTCCFEYPIVLKTWEVQRVAAVEDAIHATLDARGSKRHAPGTEWFDTTLEEIEAIVKFVRPLSGT
;
A
#
# COMPACT_ATOMS: atom_id res chain seq x y z
N MET A 1 0.68 -14.21 -7.58
CA MET A 1 1.46 -15.45 -7.82
C MET A 1 2.34 -15.68 -6.60
N PRO A 2 2.43 -16.92 -6.07
CA PRO A 2 3.28 -17.22 -4.93
C PRO A 2 4.75 -16.97 -5.30
N ILE A 3 5.50 -16.31 -4.41
CA ILE A 3 6.92 -16.03 -4.53
C ILE A 3 7.66 -17.38 -4.44
N PRO A 4 8.42 -17.78 -5.48
CA PRO A 4 9.21 -19.01 -5.43
C PRO A 4 10.10 -19.04 -4.20
N PHE A 5 10.10 -20.17 -3.48
CA PHE A 5 10.84 -20.32 -2.25
C PHE A 5 12.36 -20.23 -2.48
N GLU A 6 13.02 -19.35 -1.73
CA GLU A 6 14.48 -19.28 -1.66
C GLU A 6 14.92 -19.13 -0.20
N PRO A 7 15.95 -19.88 0.26
CA PRO A 7 16.43 -19.78 1.64
C PRO A 7 17.32 -18.54 1.84
N THR A 8 16.77 -17.35 1.59
CA THR A 8 17.47 -16.06 1.68
C THR A 8 16.74 -15.07 2.58
N ARG A 9 17.44 -14.12 3.18
CA ARG A 9 16.81 -13.06 4.00
C ARG A 9 15.91 -12.14 3.15
N SER A 10 16.31 -11.89 1.91
CA SER A 10 15.53 -11.13 0.92
C SER A 10 14.23 -11.83 0.59
N TYR A 11 14.23 -13.16 0.45
CA TYR A 11 13.01 -13.94 0.31
C TYR A 11 12.12 -13.80 1.55
N VAL A 12 12.66 -14.00 2.76
CA VAL A 12 11.88 -13.87 4.01
C VAL A 12 11.22 -12.49 4.11
N TYR A 13 11.93 -11.41 3.81
CA TYR A 13 11.37 -10.07 3.78
C TYR A 13 10.22 -9.94 2.77
N ARG A 14 10.43 -10.38 1.53
CA ARG A 14 9.43 -10.30 0.46
C ARG A 14 8.20 -11.14 0.79
N ALA A 15 8.39 -12.38 1.24
CA ALA A 15 7.29 -13.27 1.62
C ALA A 15 6.53 -12.72 2.84
N ALA A 16 7.23 -12.23 3.86
CA ALA A 16 6.59 -11.58 5.01
C ALA A 16 5.74 -10.38 4.58
N ARG A 17 6.29 -9.50 3.75
CA ARG A 17 5.61 -8.28 3.28
C ARG A 17 4.41 -8.56 2.37
N TYR A 18 4.59 -9.44 1.38
CA TYR A 18 3.63 -9.58 0.28
C TYR A 18 2.69 -10.76 0.41
N GLU A 19 2.96 -11.74 1.27
CA GLU A 19 2.12 -12.93 1.44
C GLU A 19 1.64 -13.11 2.89
N LEU A 20 2.57 -13.09 3.85
CA LEU A 20 2.24 -13.49 5.23
C LEU A 20 1.51 -12.39 5.98
N VAL A 21 2.01 -11.16 6.00
CA VAL A 21 1.37 -10.04 6.71
C VAL A 21 -0.06 -9.78 6.19
N PRO A 22 -0.33 -9.77 4.87
CA PRO A 22 -1.70 -9.67 4.36
C PRO A 22 -2.60 -10.82 4.84
N ARG A 23 -2.11 -12.07 4.80
CA ARG A 23 -2.89 -13.23 5.28
C ARG A 23 -3.14 -13.18 6.79
N ILE A 24 -2.16 -12.70 7.55
CA ILE A 24 -2.30 -12.47 8.99
C ILE A 24 -3.36 -11.39 9.25
N ALA A 25 -3.37 -10.29 8.49
CA ALA A 25 -4.39 -9.25 8.57
C ALA A 25 -5.79 -9.80 8.29
N GLU A 26 -5.95 -10.66 7.28
CA GLU A 26 -7.24 -11.30 7.01
C GLU A 26 -7.74 -12.13 8.20
N ILE A 27 -6.87 -12.91 8.84
CA ILE A 27 -7.23 -13.69 10.02
C ILE A 27 -7.54 -12.77 11.21
N ALA A 28 -6.75 -11.72 11.39
CA ALA A 28 -6.89 -10.75 12.47
C ALA A 28 -8.22 -9.99 12.43
N ARG A 29 -8.87 -9.84 11.26
CA ARG A 29 -10.22 -9.23 11.16
C ARG A 29 -11.26 -9.89 12.06
N SER A 30 -11.14 -11.20 12.30
CA SER A 30 -12.06 -11.92 13.20
C SER A 30 -11.99 -11.49 14.66
N TYR A 31 -10.93 -10.79 15.06
CA TYR A 31 -10.76 -10.24 16.42
C TYR A 31 -11.44 -8.88 16.61
N GLY A 32 -11.90 -8.21 15.53
CA GLY A 32 -12.52 -6.89 15.64
C GLY A 32 -11.58 -5.88 16.33
N GLU A 33 -12.06 -5.23 17.40
CA GLU A 33 -11.25 -4.30 18.21
C GLU A 33 -10.44 -4.99 19.32
N GLU A 34 -10.63 -6.30 19.53
CA GLU A 34 -9.95 -7.02 20.60
C GLU A 34 -8.44 -7.18 20.30
N PRO A 35 -7.57 -6.91 21.29
CA PRO A 35 -6.15 -7.19 21.16
C PRO A 35 -5.85 -8.68 20.94
N PHE A 36 -4.86 -8.97 20.12
CA PHE A 36 -4.38 -10.32 19.84
C PHE A 36 -2.85 -10.41 19.87
N LEU A 37 -2.34 -11.62 20.14
CA LEU A 37 -0.92 -11.91 20.04
C LEU A 37 -0.54 -12.18 18.58
N LEU A 38 0.16 -11.25 17.95
CA LEU A 38 0.58 -11.39 16.55
C LEU A 38 1.40 -12.67 16.32
N ARG A 39 2.17 -13.09 17.32
CA ARG A 39 2.96 -14.33 17.27
C ARG A 39 2.10 -15.58 17.09
N GLU A 40 0.91 -15.63 17.68
CA GLU A 40 0.04 -16.81 17.60
C GLU A 40 -0.51 -17.00 16.19
N ILE A 41 -1.01 -15.92 15.59
CA ILE A 41 -1.46 -15.90 14.20
C ILE A 41 -0.28 -16.18 13.27
N SER A 42 0.86 -15.52 13.48
CA SER A 42 2.07 -15.69 12.66
C SER A 42 2.57 -17.14 12.65
N LYS A 43 2.62 -17.80 13.82
CA LYS A 43 3.06 -19.20 13.92
C LYS A 43 2.15 -20.13 13.13
N ARG A 44 0.83 -19.93 13.24
CA ARG A 44 -0.15 -20.71 12.48
C ARG A 44 0.04 -20.51 10.98
N VAL A 45 0.12 -19.26 10.52
CA VAL A 45 0.29 -18.94 9.09
C VAL A 45 1.60 -19.51 8.55
N LEU A 46 2.70 -19.43 9.31
CA LEU A 46 3.98 -20.03 8.92
C LEU A 46 3.89 -21.56 8.79
N ALA A 47 3.24 -22.25 9.73
CA ALA A 47 3.08 -23.70 9.69
C ALA A 47 2.16 -24.16 8.54
N GLU A 48 1.19 -23.33 8.15
CA GLU A 48 0.33 -23.58 6.98
C GLU A 48 1.02 -23.29 5.63
N THR A 49 2.09 -22.49 5.64
CA THR A 49 2.76 -22.02 4.41
C THR A 49 4.08 -22.76 4.13
N TYR A 50 4.79 -23.14 5.18
CA TYR A 50 6.12 -23.75 5.08
C TYR A 50 6.17 -25.09 5.79
N THR A 51 6.99 -25.99 5.26
CA THR A 51 7.37 -27.22 5.96
C THR A 51 8.27 -26.90 7.16
N ALA A 52 8.29 -27.78 8.16
CA ALA A 52 9.18 -27.64 9.31
C ALA A 52 10.66 -27.58 8.88
N GLU A 53 11.03 -28.34 7.86
CA GLU A 53 12.38 -28.37 7.28
C GLU A 53 12.77 -27.00 6.71
N GLN A 54 11.88 -26.36 5.94
CA GLN A 54 12.12 -25.01 5.40
C GLN A 54 12.32 -23.97 6.51
N LEU A 55 11.54 -24.03 7.58
CA LEU A 55 11.63 -23.09 8.70
C LEU A 55 12.93 -23.25 9.53
N GLU A 56 13.49 -24.46 9.54
CA GLU A 56 14.74 -24.81 10.22
C GLU A 56 16.00 -24.47 9.41
N ILE A 57 15.87 -24.15 8.11
CA ILE A 57 17.00 -23.71 7.29
C ILE A 57 17.67 -22.49 7.91
N ARG A 58 19.00 -22.54 8.00
CA ARG A 58 19.81 -21.45 8.53
C ARG A 58 20.38 -20.61 7.40
N VAL A 59 20.18 -19.30 7.49
CA VAL A 59 20.61 -18.34 6.48
C VAL A 59 21.64 -17.39 7.08
N LYS A 60 22.67 -17.06 6.32
CA LYS A 60 23.74 -16.15 6.75
C LYS A 60 23.27 -14.70 6.78
N LYS A 61 23.70 -13.93 7.77
CA LYS A 61 23.50 -12.47 7.80
C LYS A 61 24.50 -11.80 6.86
N ALA A 62 24.07 -10.86 6.02
CA ALA A 62 24.91 -10.26 4.97
C ALA A 62 26.23 -9.61 5.47
N LYS A 63 26.28 -9.17 6.74
CA LYS A 63 27.44 -8.51 7.36
C LYS A 63 28.03 -9.26 8.56
N SER A 64 27.71 -10.54 8.75
CA SER A 64 28.17 -11.33 9.91
C SER A 64 28.21 -12.82 9.59
N ASP A 65 29.09 -13.57 10.24
CA ASP A 65 29.10 -15.04 10.17
C ASP A 65 27.99 -15.71 10.98
N THR A 66 27.09 -14.92 11.58
CA THR A 66 25.94 -15.44 12.31
C THR A 66 24.93 -16.07 11.34
N MET A 67 24.62 -17.34 11.60
CA MET A 67 23.61 -18.12 10.90
C MET A 67 22.31 -18.11 11.71
N GLU A 68 21.19 -17.74 11.10
CA GLU A 68 19.91 -17.60 11.77
C GLU A 68 18.84 -18.45 11.07
N LYS A 69 17.99 -19.14 11.85
CA LYS A 69 16.89 -19.95 11.30
C LYS A 69 15.87 -19.07 10.60
N MET A 70 15.32 -19.52 9.48
CA MET A 70 14.25 -18.80 8.77
C MET A 70 13.07 -18.47 9.70
N SER A 71 12.68 -19.38 10.60
CA SER A 71 11.64 -19.14 11.60
C SER A 71 11.88 -17.88 12.44
N ASN A 72 13.13 -17.65 12.86
CA ASN A 72 13.50 -16.50 13.68
C ASN A 72 13.50 -15.22 12.85
N ILE A 73 13.95 -15.32 11.59
CA ILE A 73 13.97 -14.19 10.65
C ILE A 73 12.54 -13.74 10.33
N PHE A 74 11.60 -14.67 10.13
CA PHE A 74 10.17 -14.36 10.03
C PHE A 74 9.62 -13.76 11.31
N GLY A 75 9.99 -14.32 12.47
CA GLY A 75 9.59 -13.82 13.78
C GLY A 75 10.04 -12.37 14.04
N PHE A 76 11.09 -11.90 13.36
CA PHE A 76 11.49 -10.50 13.35
C PHE A 76 10.72 -9.68 12.31
N TYR A 77 10.71 -10.10 11.03
CA TYR A 77 10.17 -9.27 9.96
C TYR A 77 8.66 -9.10 10.01
N ILE A 78 7.91 -10.09 10.47
CA ILE A 78 6.44 -9.99 10.54
C ILE A 78 6.00 -8.86 11.49
N PRO A 79 6.39 -8.83 12.79
CA PRO A 79 6.04 -7.71 13.67
C PRO A 79 6.65 -6.39 13.19
N PHE A 80 7.90 -6.40 12.72
CA PHE A 80 8.54 -5.21 12.16
C PHE A 80 7.73 -4.60 11.00
N LEU A 81 7.26 -5.42 10.07
CA LEU A 81 6.47 -4.96 8.92
C LEU A 81 5.05 -4.60 9.32
N ALA A 82 4.43 -5.33 10.25
CA ALA A 82 3.09 -5.02 10.73
C ALA A 82 3.03 -3.63 11.38
N GLU A 83 4.06 -3.26 12.13
CA GLU A 83 4.20 -1.94 12.75
C GLU A 83 4.57 -0.86 11.72
N ASN A 84 5.64 -1.05 10.94
CA ASN A 84 6.11 -0.02 10.00
C ASN A 84 5.17 0.23 8.81
N LEU A 85 4.32 -0.74 8.47
CA LEU A 85 3.30 -0.57 7.43
C LEU A 85 1.94 -0.20 8.03
N HIS A 86 1.89 0.14 9.32
CA HIS A 86 0.67 0.50 10.04
C HIS A 86 -0.48 -0.46 9.72
N VAL A 87 -0.21 -1.77 9.78
CA VAL A 87 -1.23 -2.80 9.53
C VAL A 87 -2.08 -3.00 10.77
N PHE A 88 -1.47 -2.84 11.94
CA PHE A 88 -2.07 -2.99 13.26
C PHE A 88 -1.51 -1.92 14.18
N GLU A 89 -2.23 -1.58 15.24
CA GLU A 89 -1.69 -0.77 16.33
C GLU A 89 -0.89 -1.67 17.28
N ASN A 90 0.38 -1.33 17.54
CA ASN A 90 1.24 -2.07 18.45
C ASN A 90 0.97 -1.61 19.90
N LEU A 91 0.52 -2.54 20.75
CA LEU A 91 0.21 -2.28 22.16
C LEU A 91 1.36 -2.65 23.11
N GLY A 92 2.50 -3.10 22.58
CA GLY A 92 3.62 -3.61 23.35
C GLY A 92 3.49 -5.08 23.76
N GLY A 93 4.59 -5.69 24.18
CA GLY A 93 4.61 -7.10 24.60
C GLY A 93 4.27 -8.12 23.51
N GLY A 94 4.24 -7.71 22.24
CA GLY A 94 3.80 -8.53 21.10
C GLY A 94 2.27 -8.57 20.91
N MET A 95 1.53 -7.76 21.67
CA MET A 95 0.10 -7.53 21.48
C MET A 95 -0.12 -6.48 20.40
N PHE A 96 -1.08 -6.74 19.54
CA PHE A 96 -1.52 -5.84 18.49
C PHE A 96 -3.04 -5.79 18.50
N LYS A 97 -3.63 -4.72 17.99
CA LYS A 97 -5.06 -4.66 17.68
C LYS A 97 -5.26 -4.18 16.25
N ASN A 98 -6.41 -4.51 15.67
CA ASN A 98 -6.77 -3.92 14.37
C ASN A 98 -6.89 -2.40 14.55
N ILE A 99 -6.47 -1.65 13.53
CA ILE A 99 -6.73 -0.22 13.46
C ILE A 99 -8.23 -0.07 13.20
N SER A 100 -8.90 0.80 13.97
CA SER A 100 -10.34 1.00 13.78
C SER A 100 -10.59 1.60 12.40
N LEU A 101 -11.67 1.16 11.73
CA LEU A 101 -12.04 1.71 10.42
C LEU A 101 -12.26 3.23 10.51
N ASP A 102 -12.77 3.72 11.66
CA ASP A 102 -13.08 5.12 11.90
C ASP A 102 -11.82 6.00 12.08
N GLU A 103 -10.77 5.51 12.74
CA GLU A 103 -9.48 6.21 12.82
C GLU A 103 -8.72 6.18 11.49
N GLU A 104 -8.82 5.10 10.72
CA GLU A 104 -8.21 5.00 9.39
C GLU A 104 -8.93 5.90 8.36
N LEU A 105 -10.25 6.06 8.48
CA LEU A 105 -11.07 7.03 7.73
C LEU A 105 -10.73 8.47 8.14
N ALA A 106 -10.59 8.74 9.43
CA ALA A 106 -10.24 10.07 9.94
C ALA A 106 -8.82 10.51 9.55
N GLU A 107 -7.82 9.62 9.55
CA GLU A 107 -6.49 9.93 9.02
C GLU A 107 -6.49 10.09 7.50
N ALA A 108 -7.29 9.30 6.77
CA ALA A 108 -7.41 9.43 5.33
C ALA A 108 -8.08 10.75 4.90
N ASP A 109 -9.09 11.22 5.66
CA ASP A 109 -9.77 12.50 5.42
C ASP A 109 -8.98 13.69 5.97
N ALA A 110 -8.33 13.60 7.13
CA ALA A 110 -7.61 14.72 7.74
C ALA A 110 -6.35 15.14 6.94
N VAL A 111 -5.70 14.20 6.25
CA VAL A 111 -4.56 14.51 5.36
C VAL A 111 -5.03 15.10 4.02
N ALA A 112 -6.31 14.95 3.66
CA ALA A 112 -6.89 15.51 2.43
C ALA A 112 -7.32 16.99 2.57
N THR A 113 -7.19 17.63 3.74
CA THR A 113 -7.80 18.94 3.99
C THR A 113 -6.86 20.13 4.23
N ASP A 114 -5.55 20.03 3.98
CA ASP A 114 -4.70 21.24 3.99
C ASP A 114 -4.34 21.71 2.57
N VAL A 115 -5.34 22.23 1.86
CA VAL A 115 -5.23 22.83 0.52
C VAL A 115 -4.31 24.07 0.52
N GLU A 116 -3.98 24.62 1.69
CA GLU A 116 -3.07 25.75 1.84
C GLU A 116 -1.60 25.36 2.06
N SER A 117 -1.29 24.06 2.22
CA SER A 117 0.09 23.63 2.39
C SER A 117 0.87 23.60 1.06
N ASN A 118 2.07 24.20 1.07
CA ASN A 118 3.00 24.19 -0.07
C ASN A 118 3.80 22.87 -0.19
N ASP A 119 3.33 21.79 0.45
CA ASP A 119 4.08 20.55 0.57
C ASP A 119 4.37 19.89 -0.79
N SER A 120 5.60 19.41 -0.92
CA SER A 120 6.01 18.53 -2.01
C SER A 120 5.45 17.13 -1.78
N GLY A 121 4.98 16.48 -2.84
CA GLY A 121 4.45 15.13 -2.77
C GLY A 121 4.42 14.45 -4.12
N ILE A 122 3.77 13.29 -4.14
CA ILE A 122 3.62 12.44 -5.33
C ILE A 122 2.13 12.33 -5.64
N ILE A 123 1.76 12.70 -6.86
CA ILE A 123 0.50 12.26 -7.47
C ILE A 123 0.72 10.86 -8.04
N TYR A 124 -0.19 9.94 -7.79
CA TYR A 124 -0.17 8.61 -8.38
C TYR A 124 -1.48 8.30 -9.10
N ALA A 125 -1.37 7.55 -10.19
CA ALA A 125 -2.49 6.99 -10.93
C ALA A 125 -2.42 5.47 -10.83
N TYR A 126 -3.51 4.83 -10.45
CA TYR A 126 -3.60 3.36 -10.46
C TYR A 126 -4.93 2.87 -11.04
N SER A 127 -4.94 1.61 -11.44
CA SER A 127 -6.14 0.91 -11.91
C SER A 127 -6.03 -0.58 -11.57
N PHE A 128 -7.04 -1.36 -11.96
CA PHE A 128 -7.06 -2.82 -11.79
C PHE A 128 -6.79 -3.53 -13.12
N PRO A 129 -6.12 -4.70 -13.10
CA PRO A 129 -5.82 -5.47 -14.31
C PRO A 129 -7.05 -5.72 -15.20
N SER A 130 -8.18 -6.11 -14.61
CA SER A 130 -9.40 -6.48 -15.36
C SER A 130 -10.08 -5.30 -16.08
N ILE A 131 -9.91 -4.08 -15.59
CA ILE A 131 -10.58 -2.88 -16.13
C ILE A 131 -9.65 -1.99 -16.95
N ARG A 132 -8.36 -2.31 -16.98
CA ARG A 132 -7.36 -1.61 -17.78
C ARG A 132 -7.60 -1.86 -19.27
N LYS A 133 -7.47 -0.81 -20.08
CA LYS A 133 -7.45 -0.91 -21.54
C LYS A 133 -6.12 -0.42 -22.08
N ASN A 134 -5.63 -1.07 -23.14
CA ASN A 134 -4.41 -0.64 -23.82
C ASN A 134 -4.65 0.59 -24.72
N ASN A 135 -5.87 0.74 -25.24
CA ASN A 135 -6.28 1.87 -26.07
C ASN A 135 -7.59 2.48 -25.54
N GLY A 136 -7.66 3.80 -25.55
CA GLY A 136 -8.84 4.57 -25.13
C GLY A 136 -8.93 4.80 -23.62
N LYS A 137 -9.99 5.49 -23.20
CA LYS A 137 -10.25 5.84 -21.81
C LYS A 137 -10.66 4.60 -21.00
N PHE A 138 -10.11 4.49 -19.79
CA PHE A 138 -10.45 3.45 -18.83
C PHE A 138 -10.39 4.00 -17.41
N PRO A 139 -10.90 3.25 -16.41
CA PRO A 139 -11.06 3.76 -15.07
C PRO A 139 -9.70 3.84 -14.39
N ILE A 140 -9.31 5.04 -13.99
CA ILE A 140 -8.07 5.32 -13.27
C ILE A 140 -8.44 6.09 -12.01
N LYS A 141 -7.95 5.62 -10.86
CA LYS A 141 -7.99 6.40 -9.62
C LYS A 141 -6.75 7.27 -9.55
N ILE A 142 -6.94 8.53 -9.19
CA ILE A 142 -5.86 9.53 -9.09
C ILE A 142 -5.82 10.01 -7.65
N GLY A 143 -4.73 9.75 -6.96
CA GLY A 143 -4.56 10.15 -5.56
C GLY A 143 -3.21 10.80 -5.31
N LEU A 144 -3.00 11.26 -4.07
CA LEU A 144 -1.75 11.86 -3.63
C LEU A 144 -1.12 11.18 -2.41
N THR A 145 0.18 11.42 -2.23
CA THR A 145 0.91 11.16 -0.98
C THR A 145 1.99 12.21 -0.74
N THR A 146 2.20 12.59 0.51
CA THR A 146 3.31 13.47 0.96
C THR A 146 4.49 12.68 1.51
N THR A 147 4.35 11.36 1.74
CA THR A 147 5.35 10.52 2.41
C THR A 147 6.36 9.85 1.46
N GLY A 148 6.23 10.07 0.16
CA GLY A 148 7.17 9.56 -0.85
C GLY A 148 7.00 8.08 -1.26
N ASP A 149 6.13 7.31 -0.60
CA ASP A 149 5.85 5.91 -0.96
C ASP A 149 4.41 5.73 -1.50
N SER A 150 4.26 5.95 -2.80
CA SER A 150 2.98 5.79 -3.50
C SER A 150 2.51 4.33 -3.59
N GLU A 151 3.43 3.36 -3.67
CA GLU A 151 3.06 1.94 -3.74
C GLU A 151 2.47 1.46 -2.41
N ALA A 152 3.07 1.86 -1.28
CA ALA A 152 2.51 1.58 0.04
C ALA A 152 1.12 2.21 0.20
N ARG A 153 0.93 3.45 -0.27
CA ARG A 153 -0.36 4.15 -0.19
C ARG A 153 -1.45 3.47 -1.02
N VAL A 154 -1.16 3.12 -2.27
CA VAL A 154 -2.11 2.42 -3.16
C VAL A 154 -2.44 1.03 -2.60
N THR A 155 -1.44 0.34 -2.06
CA THR A 155 -1.64 -0.96 -1.42
C THR A 155 -2.52 -0.86 -0.17
N GLN A 156 -2.33 0.18 0.66
CA GLN A 156 -3.17 0.43 1.84
C GLN A 156 -4.63 0.66 1.44
N GLN A 157 -4.89 1.55 0.48
CA GLN A 157 -6.25 1.84 0.01
C GLN A 157 -6.95 0.60 -0.56
N CYS A 158 -6.22 -0.29 -1.23
CA CYS A 158 -6.83 -1.48 -1.82
C CYS A 158 -7.07 -2.62 -0.80
N LYS A 159 -6.37 -2.66 0.34
CA LYS A 159 -6.65 -3.62 1.43
C LYS A 159 -8.05 -3.44 2.03
N GLN A 160 -8.62 -2.24 1.93
CA GLN A 160 -9.95 -1.90 2.43
C GLN A 160 -11.08 -2.20 1.43
N THR A 161 -10.75 -2.52 0.17
CA THR A 161 -11.75 -2.81 -0.87
C THR A 161 -11.94 -4.32 -1.06
N CYS A 162 -13.19 -4.79 -1.21
CA CYS A 162 -13.51 -6.18 -1.59
C CYS A 162 -13.14 -6.47 -3.06
N CYS A 163 -11.93 -6.13 -3.48
CA CYS A 163 -11.46 -6.32 -4.84
C CYS A 163 -10.63 -7.61 -4.94
N PHE A 164 -11.02 -8.52 -5.83
CA PHE A 164 -10.34 -9.80 -6.06
C PHE A 164 -8.99 -9.67 -6.77
N GLU A 165 -8.59 -8.44 -7.12
CA GLU A 165 -7.37 -8.15 -7.87
C GLU A 165 -6.57 -7.03 -7.19
N TYR A 166 -5.25 -7.16 -7.24
CA TYR A 166 -4.35 -6.13 -6.73
C TYR A 166 -4.28 -4.93 -7.70
N PRO A 167 -4.25 -3.69 -7.17
CA PRO A 167 -4.07 -2.51 -8.00
C PRO A 167 -2.69 -2.51 -8.67
N ILE A 168 -2.60 -1.88 -9.83
CA ILE A 168 -1.35 -1.61 -10.51
C ILE A 168 -1.16 -0.09 -10.55
N VAL A 169 -0.10 0.40 -9.92
CA VAL A 169 0.35 1.78 -10.11
C VAL A 169 0.77 1.93 -11.57
N LEU A 170 0.08 2.81 -12.28
CA LEU A 170 0.29 3.06 -13.70
C LEU A 170 1.38 4.10 -13.92
N LYS A 171 1.37 5.17 -13.12
CA LYS A 171 2.33 6.28 -13.20
C LYS A 171 2.31 7.11 -11.92
N THR A 172 3.43 7.76 -11.64
CA THR A 172 3.60 8.72 -10.55
C THR A 172 4.20 10.02 -11.07
N TRP A 173 3.90 11.14 -10.40
CA TRP A 173 4.44 12.46 -10.70
C TRP A 173 4.81 13.16 -9.40
N GLU A 174 6.09 13.49 -9.23
CA GLU A 174 6.53 14.37 -8.13
C GLU A 174 6.11 15.80 -8.43
N VAL A 175 5.47 16.47 -7.48
CA VAL A 175 4.96 17.84 -7.65
C VAL A 175 5.12 18.64 -6.37
N GLN A 176 5.15 19.97 -6.51
CA GLN A 176 5.01 20.90 -5.39
C GLN A 176 3.53 21.29 -5.26
N ARG A 177 3.07 21.56 -4.04
CA ARG A 177 1.66 21.85 -3.74
C ARG A 177 0.77 20.68 -4.17
N VAL A 178 1.11 19.49 -3.67
CA VAL A 178 0.52 18.22 -4.17
C VAL A 178 -1.01 18.20 -4.08
N ALA A 179 -1.60 18.73 -3.01
CA ALA A 179 -3.05 18.84 -2.85
C ALA A 179 -3.67 19.71 -3.95
N ALA A 180 -3.16 20.92 -4.16
CA ALA A 180 -3.66 21.82 -5.20
C ALA A 180 -3.51 21.24 -6.62
N VAL A 181 -2.46 20.45 -6.87
CA VAL A 181 -2.28 19.77 -8.16
C VAL A 181 -3.29 18.64 -8.33
N GLU A 182 -3.54 17.84 -7.31
CA GLU A 182 -4.56 16.79 -7.34
C GLU A 182 -5.95 17.39 -7.60
N ASP A 183 -6.34 18.40 -6.83
CA ASP A 183 -7.62 19.09 -6.99
C ASP A 183 -7.80 19.64 -8.39
N ALA A 184 -6.74 20.25 -8.97
CA ALA A 184 -6.77 20.75 -10.33
C ALA A 184 -6.97 19.61 -11.35
N ILE A 185 -6.37 18.44 -11.14
CA ILE A 185 -6.58 17.26 -11.98
C ILE A 185 -8.02 16.79 -11.88
N HIS A 186 -8.53 16.59 -10.67
CA HIS A 186 -9.89 16.14 -10.41
C HIS A 186 -10.91 17.10 -11.01
N ALA A 187 -10.80 18.40 -10.73
CA ALA A 187 -11.69 19.43 -11.25
C ALA A 187 -11.66 19.50 -12.79
N THR A 188 -10.48 19.37 -13.40
CA THR A 188 -10.35 19.38 -14.86
C THR A 188 -11.01 18.16 -15.50
N LEU A 189 -10.81 16.96 -14.94
CA LEU A 189 -11.41 15.73 -15.45
C LEU A 189 -12.92 15.67 -15.22
N ASP A 190 -13.39 16.20 -14.09
CA ASP A 190 -14.82 16.34 -13.79
C ASP A 190 -15.50 17.31 -14.76
N ALA A 191 -14.90 18.49 -14.99
CA ALA A 191 -15.39 19.46 -15.98
C ALA A 191 -15.44 18.91 -17.41
N ARG A 192 -14.59 17.91 -17.72
CA ARG A 192 -14.59 17.18 -19.01
C ARG A 192 -15.59 16.02 -19.06
N GLY A 193 -16.38 15.81 -18.02
CA GLY A 193 -17.36 14.72 -17.93
C GLY A 193 -16.72 13.33 -17.81
N SER A 194 -15.47 13.25 -17.34
CA SER A 194 -14.74 11.98 -17.22
C SER A 194 -14.93 11.32 -15.85
N LYS A 195 -15.64 11.96 -14.92
CA LYS A 195 -15.87 11.45 -13.56
C LYS A 195 -16.80 10.25 -13.59
N ARG A 196 -16.42 9.20 -12.88
CA ARG A 196 -17.20 7.98 -12.76
C ARG A 196 -18.04 7.99 -11.49
N HIS A 197 -19.24 7.41 -11.58
CA HIS A 197 -20.04 7.10 -10.41
C HIS A 197 -19.49 5.84 -9.73
N ALA A 198 -18.52 6.02 -8.84
CA ALA A 198 -17.85 4.98 -8.07
C ALA A 198 -17.68 5.42 -6.61
N PRO A 199 -17.37 4.51 -5.66
CA PRO A 199 -17.00 4.89 -4.29
C PRO A 199 -15.75 5.79 -4.29
N GLY A 200 -15.87 6.97 -3.66
CA GLY A 200 -14.84 8.01 -3.65
C GLY A 200 -14.97 9.02 -4.80
N THR A 201 -14.27 10.16 -4.69
CA THR A 201 -14.32 11.25 -5.67
C THR A 201 -13.21 11.18 -6.72
N GLU A 202 -12.28 10.23 -6.59
CA GLU A 202 -11.01 10.21 -7.33
C GLU A 202 -11.01 9.31 -8.58
N TRP A 203 -12.15 8.75 -9.00
CA TRP A 203 -12.23 7.80 -10.13
C TRP A 203 -12.68 8.47 -11.43
N PHE A 204 -11.86 8.33 -12.48
CA PHE A 204 -12.10 8.94 -13.78
C PHE A 204 -11.90 7.95 -14.93
N ASP A 205 -12.76 8.01 -15.94
CA ASP A 205 -12.55 7.36 -17.24
C ASP A 205 -11.64 8.26 -18.10
N THR A 206 -10.33 8.00 -18.05
CA THR A 206 -9.30 8.88 -18.63
C THR A 206 -8.13 8.08 -19.22
N THR A 207 -7.08 8.76 -19.71
CA THR A 207 -5.81 8.16 -20.13
C THR A 207 -4.62 8.78 -19.38
N LEU A 208 -3.48 8.08 -19.35
CA LEU A 208 -2.27 8.60 -18.71
C LEU A 208 -1.75 9.87 -19.38
N GLU A 209 -1.92 9.98 -20.70
CA GLU A 209 -1.52 11.15 -21.48
C GLU A 209 -2.36 12.37 -21.11
N GLU A 210 -3.66 12.18 -20.87
CA GLU A 210 -4.57 13.24 -20.44
C GLU A 210 -4.20 13.75 -19.04
N ILE A 211 -3.94 12.84 -18.10
CA ILE A 211 -3.49 13.20 -16.75
C ILE A 211 -2.14 13.94 -16.83
N GLU A 212 -1.18 13.42 -17.61
CA GLU A 212 0.13 14.03 -17.76
C GLU A 212 0.06 15.43 -18.38
N ALA A 213 -0.83 15.66 -19.34
CA ALA A 213 -1.05 16.98 -19.92
C ALA A 213 -1.57 17.98 -18.86
N ILE A 214 -2.48 17.56 -17.98
CA ILE A 214 -3.00 18.40 -16.89
C ILE A 214 -1.89 18.69 -15.88
N VAL A 215 -1.15 17.67 -15.43
CA VAL A 215 -0.02 17.85 -14.50
C VAL A 215 1.01 18.85 -15.05
N LYS A 216 1.33 18.76 -16.35
CA LYS A 216 2.26 19.70 -17.02
C LYS A 216 1.69 21.11 -17.11
N PHE A 217 0.38 21.26 -17.31
CA PHE A 217 -0.28 22.55 -17.38
C PHE A 217 -0.36 23.26 -16.02
N VAL A 218 -0.63 22.50 -14.96
CA VAL A 218 -0.79 23.02 -13.59
C VAL A 218 0.57 23.30 -12.93
N ARG A 219 1.63 22.60 -13.34
CA ARG A 219 2.99 22.88 -12.87
C ARG A 219 3.39 24.31 -13.29
N PRO A 220 3.83 25.16 -12.35
CA PRO A 220 4.41 26.44 -12.73
C PRO A 220 5.64 26.18 -13.61
N LEU A 221 5.73 26.89 -14.73
CA LEU A 221 6.98 27.00 -15.49
C LEU A 221 8.04 27.49 -14.49
N SER A 222 8.98 26.63 -14.13
CA SER A 222 10.21 27.08 -13.48
C SER A 222 10.79 28.16 -14.38
N GLY A 223 10.84 29.40 -13.89
CA GLY A 223 11.23 30.57 -14.66
C GLY A 223 12.57 30.35 -15.37
N THR A 224 12.58 30.72 -16.66
CA THR A 224 13.79 31.19 -17.36
C THR A 224 14.41 32.37 -16.64
#